data_AF-A0A9E2H8V1-F1
#
_entry.id   AF-A0A9E2H8V1-F1
#
_cell.length_a   1.000
_cell.length_b   1.000
_cell.length_c   1.000
_cell.angle_alpha   90.00
_cell.angle_beta   90.00
_cell.angle_gamma   90.00
#
_symmetry.space_group_name_H-M   'P 1'
#
loop_
_entity.id
_entity.type
_entity.pdbx_description
1 polymer ?
#
loop_
_entity_poly.entity_id
_entity_poly.type
_entity_poly.pdbx_seq_one_letter_code
_entity_poly.pdbx_strand_id
1 'polypeptide(L)'
;MKRLMSLLIVICLLILLPTEICLADEVLCARYPALSPDGGTVAFSYMGDIWTASSSGGTASRLTVHEGDDVRPHFSPDGNYVMFSSRRYNNYDVFVIPVSGGNAKQLTFHSAADFGSGWFPEGDSILFTSLRDGWRDIFKISIDGGMPIKLTGYPYEQDTMEGLPQTASISYTIPVPEIRGGGAEILRLPAMRTSTFRIDQRKILRRFG
;
A
#
# COMPACT_ATOMS: atom_id res chain seq x y z
N MET A 1 41.12 -31.50 -41.14
CA MET A 1 39.99 -32.35 -40.70
C MET A 1 39.82 -32.38 -39.17
N LYS A 2 40.84 -32.75 -38.38
CA LYS A 2 40.73 -32.85 -36.90
C LYS A 2 40.25 -31.58 -36.18
N ARG A 3 40.71 -30.39 -36.61
CA ARG A 3 40.28 -29.09 -36.04
C ARG A 3 38.82 -28.73 -36.36
N LEU A 4 38.34 -29.13 -37.54
CA LEU A 4 36.95 -28.92 -37.95
C LEU A 4 36.01 -29.83 -37.16
N MET A 5 36.41 -31.07 -36.94
CA MET A 5 35.67 -32.05 -36.13
C MET A 5 35.60 -31.63 -34.66
N SER A 6 36.71 -31.11 -34.11
CA SER A 6 36.74 -30.59 -32.73
C SER A 6 35.85 -29.35 -32.56
N LEU A 7 35.78 -28.47 -33.55
CA LEU A 7 34.92 -27.28 -33.52
C LEU A 7 33.43 -27.66 -33.56
N LEU A 8 33.08 -28.64 -34.39
CA LEU A 8 31.71 -29.17 -34.46
C LEU A 8 31.24 -29.81 -33.15
N ILE A 9 32.12 -30.54 -32.47
CA ILE A 9 31.81 -31.16 -31.16
C ILE A 9 31.57 -30.10 -30.09
N VAL A 10 32.37 -29.03 -30.06
CA VAL A 10 32.21 -27.91 -29.10
C VAL A 10 30.92 -27.14 -29.37
N ILE A 11 30.58 -26.89 -30.64
CA ILE A 11 29.30 -26.25 -31.00
C ILE A 11 28.11 -27.14 -30.62
N CYS A 12 28.18 -28.45 -30.85
CA CYS A 12 27.16 -29.39 -30.39
C CYS A 12 27.01 -29.38 -28.86
N LEU A 13 28.11 -29.38 -28.11
CA LEU A 13 28.11 -29.32 -26.64
C LEU A 13 27.53 -28.02 -26.10
N LEU A 14 27.73 -26.89 -26.79
CA LEU A 14 27.13 -25.60 -26.43
C LEU A 14 25.63 -25.55 -26.72
N ILE A 15 25.15 -26.23 -27.77
CA ILE A 15 23.71 -26.33 -28.11
C ILE A 15 22.98 -27.34 -27.20
N LEU A 16 23.69 -28.31 -26.64
CA LEU A 16 23.16 -29.33 -25.71
C LEU A 16 23.05 -28.83 -24.26
N LEU A 17 23.47 -27.60 -23.95
CA LEU A 17 23.23 -27.02 -22.62
C LEU A 17 21.71 -26.79 -22.46
N PRO A 18 21.05 -27.39 -21.45
CA PRO A 18 19.64 -27.14 -21.22
C PRO A 18 19.46 -25.68 -20.84
N THR A 19 18.84 -24.92 -21.74
CA THR A 19 18.29 -23.61 -21.41
C THR A 19 17.01 -23.86 -20.61
N GLU A 20 17.11 -23.74 -19.29
CA GLU A 20 15.95 -23.67 -18.41
C GLU A 20 15.16 -22.40 -18.77
N ILE A 21 14.14 -22.53 -19.62
CA ILE A 21 13.16 -21.46 -19.80
C ILE A 21 12.29 -21.49 -18.55
N CYS A 22 12.63 -20.65 -17.57
CA CYS A 22 11.75 -20.39 -16.44
C CYS A 22 10.55 -19.60 -16.96
N LEU A 23 9.45 -20.28 -17.27
CA LEU A 23 8.17 -19.61 -17.47
C LEU A 23 7.71 -19.11 -16.11
N ALA A 24 7.82 -17.80 -15.89
CA ALA A 24 7.25 -17.17 -14.71
C ALA A 24 5.72 -17.22 -14.83
N ASP A 25 5.06 -17.74 -13.80
CA ASP A 25 3.59 -17.74 -13.73
C ASP A 25 3.05 -16.31 -13.78
N GLU A 26 1.98 -16.12 -14.54
CA GLU A 26 1.32 -14.82 -14.64
C GLU A 26 0.63 -14.48 -13.32
N VAL A 27 0.81 -13.24 -12.85
CA VAL A 27 0.11 -12.73 -11.68
C VAL A 27 -1.34 -12.45 -12.06
N LEU A 28 -2.21 -13.43 -11.86
CA LEU A 28 -3.65 -13.31 -12.09
C LEU A 28 -4.39 -12.89 -10.82
N CYS A 29 -5.39 -12.01 -10.97
CA CYS A 29 -6.27 -11.61 -9.87
C CYS A 29 -5.56 -10.96 -8.65
N ALA A 30 -4.41 -10.30 -8.85
CA ALA A 30 -3.82 -9.44 -7.83
C ALA A 30 -4.83 -8.37 -7.38
N ARG A 31 -4.81 -8.04 -6.08
CA ARG A 31 -5.77 -7.11 -5.47
C ARG A 31 -5.05 -5.95 -4.78
N TYR A 32 -5.78 -4.86 -4.60
CA TYR A 32 -5.32 -3.69 -3.84
C TYR A 32 -3.96 -3.14 -4.32
N PRO A 33 -3.78 -2.83 -5.61
CA PRO A 33 -2.53 -2.24 -6.08
C PRO A 33 -2.31 -0.85 -5.46
N ALA A 34 -1.07 -0.56 -5.10
CA ALA A 34 -0.60 0.73 -4.63
C ALA A 34 0.72 1.09 -5.29
N LEU A 35 0.82 2.31 -5.82
CA LEU A 35 2.00 2.82 -6.50
C LEU A 35 2.94 3.50 -5.48
N SER A 36 4.25 3.32 -5.63
CA SER A 36 5.26 4.04 -4.85
C SER A 36 5.25 5.55 -5.15
N PRO A 37 5.74 6.40 -4.23
CA PRO A 37 5.71 7.86 -4.42
C PRO A 37 6.46 8.34 -5.67
N ASP A 38 7.54 7.65 -6.05
CA ASP A 38 8.33 7.91 -7.25
C ASP A 38 7.72 7.32 -8.54
N GLY A 39 6.64 6.53 -8.43
CA GLY A 39 5.98 5.87 -9.54
C GLY A 39 6.70 4.63 -10.08
N GLY A 40 7.83 4.21 -9.51
CA GLY A 40 8.66 3.13 -10.04
C GLY A 40 8.20 1.72 -9.66
N THR A 41 7.47 1.56 -8.56
CA THR A 41 7.12 0.26 -7.98
C THR A 41 5.62 0.18 -7.69
N VAL A 42 5.01 -0.98 -7.94
CA VAL A 42 3.65 -1.30 -7.52
C VAL A 42 3.72 -2.38 -6.45
N ALA A 43 3.08 -2.14 -5.30
CA ALA A 43 2.79 -3.15 -4.30
C ALA A 43 1.36 -3.65 -4.46
N PHE A 44 1.11 -4.94 -4.23
CA PHE A 44 -0.22 -5.53 -4.36
C PHE A 44 -0.36 -6.79 -3.51
N SER A 45 -1.59 -7.20 -3.24
CA SER A 45 -1.90 -8.43 -2.52
C SER A 45 -2.07 -9.59 -3.50
N TYR A 46 -1.32 -10.67 -3.30
CA TYR A 46 -1.37 -11.87 -4.14
C TYR A 46 -1.02 -13.11 -3.31
N MET A 47 -1.84 -14.17 -3.46
CA MET A 47 -1.71 -15.44 -2.74
C MET A 47 -1.58 -15.33 -1.21
N GLY A 48 -2.18 -14.30 -0.60
CA GLY A 48 -2.14 -14.09 0.85
C GLY A 48 -1.01 -13.18 1.33
N ASP A 49 -0.13 -12.71 0.45
CA ASP A 49 1.00 -11.86 0.82
C ASP A 49 1.01 -10.52 0.08
N ILE A 50 1.87 -9.61 0.54
CA ILE A 50 2.24 -8.42 -0.23
C ILE A 50 3.39 -8.77 -1.16
N TRP A 51 3.21 -8.41 -2.42
CA TRP A 51 4.20 -8.53 -3.49
C TRP A 51 4.49 -7.14 -4.06
N THR A 52 5.68 -6.98 -4.63
CA THR A 52 6.11 -5.77 -5.34
C THR A 52 6.60 -6.10 -6.74
N ALA A 53 6.40 -5.20 -7.69
CA ALA A 53 6.94 -5.30 -9.04
C ALA A 53 7.26 -3.90 -9.58
N SER A 54 8.13 -3.82 -10.59
CA SER A 54 8.30 -2.57 -11.35
C SER A 54 6.98 -2.16 -11.98
N SER A 55 6.66 -0.87 -11.94
CA SER A 55 5.45 -0.32 -12.56
C SER A 55 5.47 -0.41 -14.10
N SER A 56 6.66 -0.56 -14.69
CA SER A 56 6.83 -0.84 -16.12
C SER A 56 6.66 -2.32 -16.49
N GLY A 57 6.37 -3.18 -15.52
CA GLY A 57 6.28 -4.63 -15.67
C GLY A 57 7.59 -5.36 -15.36
N GLY A 58 7.53 -6.69 -15.37
CA GLY A 58 8.65 -7.57 -15.02
C GLY A 58 8.27 -8.57 -13.93
N THR A 59 9.29 -9.16 -13.30
CA THR A 59 9.11 -10.18 -12.27
C THR A 59 8.67 -9.56 -10.94
N ALA A 60 7.60 -10.09 -10.37
CA ALA A 60 7.16 -9.71 -9.02
C ALA A 60 8.01 -10.42 -7.95
N SER A 61 8.28 -9.70 -6.86
CA SER A 61 8.98 -10.21 -5.68
C SER A 61 8.05 -10.20 -4.48
N ARG A 62 8.08 -11.26 -3.69
CA ARG A 62 7.29 -11.36 -2.45
C ARG A 62 7.94 -10.50 -1.36
N LEU A 63 7.18 -9.60 -0.76
CA LEU A 63 7.65 -8.67 0.27
C LEU A 63 7.37 -9.20 1.69
N THR A 64 6.23 -9.84 1.90
CA THR A 64 5.86 -10.43 3.20
C THR A 64 5.80 -11.95 3.13
N VAL A 65 6.17 -12.61 4.23
CA VAL A 65 6.12 -14.08 4.35
C VAL A 65 5.55 -14.42 5.72
N HIS A 66 4.27 -14.80 5.76
CA HIS A 66 3.61 -15.30 6.97
C HIS A 66 2.42 -16.20 6.60
N GLU A 67 1.92 -16.98 7.55
CA GLU A 67 0.69 -17.79 7.41
C GLU A 67 -0.61 -16.98 7.30
N GLY A 68 -0.58 -15.67 7.56
CA GLY A 68 -1.80 -14.85 7.63
C GLY A 68 -1.96 -13.97 6.40
N ASP A 69 -3.20 -13.73 5.98
CA ASP A 69 -3.50 -12.86 4.84
C ASP A 69 -3.02 -11.43 5.08
N ASP A 70 -2.13 -10.95 4.22
CA ASP A 70 -1.66 -9.58 4.14
C ASP A 70 -2.36 -8.85 2.98
N VAL A 71 -3.04 -7.74 3.30
CA VAL A 71 -3.89 -7.01 2.35
C VAL A 71 -3.69 -5.50 2.40
N ARG A 72 -4.13 -4.82 1.32
CA ARG A 72 -4.23 -3.34 1.23
C ARG A 72 -2.90 -2.63 1.52
N PRO A 73 -1.85 -2.89 0.71
CA PRO A 73 -0.56 -2.22 0.87
C PRO A 73 -0.67 -0.73 0.54
N HIS A 74 0.10 0.11 1.23
CA HIS A 74 0.31 1.52 0.89
C HIS A 74 1.75 1.92 1.22
N PHE A 75 2.45 2.53 0.27
CA PHE A 75 3.79 3.08 0.52
C PHE A 75 3.74 4.31 1.42
N SER A 76 4.74 4.46 2.28
CA SER A 76 5.00 5.71 3.00
C SER A 76 5.37 6.84 2.03
N PRO A 77 5.16 8.11 2.39
CA PRO A 77 5.45 9.25 1.50
C PRO A 77 6.92 9.36 1.09
N ASP A 78 7.83 8.90 1.95
CA ASP A 78 9.28 8.83 1.71
C ASP A 78 9.70 7.58 0.92
N GLY A 79 8.78 6.64 0.66
CA GLY A 79 9.04 5.40 -0.07
C GLY A 79 9.84 4.35 0.71
N ASN A 80 10.09 4.53 2.01
CA ASN A 80 10.91 3.61 2.79
C ASN A 80 10.13 2.42 3.38
N TYR A 81 8.82 2.55 3.54
CA TYR A 81 7.97 1.55 4.18
C TYR A 81 6.73 1.22 3.34
N VAL A 82 6.19 0.01 3.56
CA VAL A 82 4.85 -0.38 3.14
C VAL A 82 4.03 -0.65 4.40
N MET A 83 2.92 0.06 4.55
CA MET A 83 1.86 -0.30 5.48
C MET A 83 0.97 -1.36 4.84
N PHE A 84 0.50 -2.33 5.61
CA PHE A 84 -0.50 -3.30 5.18
C PHE A 84 -1.36 -3.74 6.37
N SER A 85 -2.49 -4.38 6.10
CA SER A 85 -3.34 -5.00 7.13
C SER A 85 -3.11 -6.50 7.11
N SER A 86 -2.80 -7.12 8.24
CA SER A 86 -2.45 -8.54 8.32
C SER A 86 -3.37 -9.30 9.27
N ARG A 87 -3.78 -10.51 8.87
CA ARG A 87 -4.52 -11.43 9.73
C ARG A 87 -3.64 -12.46 10.46
N ARG A 88 -2.33 -12.21 10.56
CA ARG A 88 -1.36 -13.15 11.13
C ARG A 88 -1.61 -13.59 12.58
N TYR A 89 -2.35 -12.78 13.34
CA TYR A 89 -2.75 -13.10 14.72
C TYR A 89 -4.28 -13.22 14.86
N ASN A 90 -4.91 -13.79 13.84
CA ASN A 90 -6.34 -14.13 13.79
C ASN A 90 -7.33 -12.94 13.77
N ASN A 91 -6.82 -11.71 13.83
CA ASN A 91 -7.55 -10.47 13.57
C ASN A 91 -6.76 -9.62 12.56
N TYR A 92 -7.44 -8.75 11.82
CA TYR A 92 -6.74 -7.76 11.00
C TYR A 92 -6.19 -6.66 11.90
N ASP A 93 -4.87 -6.51 11.87
CA ASP A 93 -4.14 -5.42 12.49
C ASP A 93 -3.28 -4.70 11.45
N VAL A 94 -2.90 -3.46 11.74
CA VAL A 94 -2.03 -2.65 10.88
C VAL A 94 -0.57 -2.95 11.17
N PHE A 95 0.18 -3.22 10.11
CA PHE A 95 1.61 -3.49 10.13
C PHE A 95 2.36 -2.54 9.19
N VAL A 96 3.65 -2.37 9.45
CA VAL A 96 4.60 -1.74 8.53
C VAL A 96 5.80 -2.65 8.29
N ILE A 97 6.33 -2.64 7.08
CA ILE A 97 7.56 -3.36 6.70
C ILE A 97 8.44 -2.44 5.84
N PRO A 98 9.78 -2.49 5.96
CA PRO A 98 10.65 -1.77 5.02
C PRO A 98 10.40 -2.22 3.58
N VAL A 99 10.52 -1.30 2.61
CA VAL A 99 10.39 -1.65 1.17
C VAL A 99 11.48 -2.62 0.73
N SER A 100 12.65 -2.60 1.39
CA SER A 100 13.72 -3.59 1.21
C SER A 100 13.40 -4.98 1.77
N GLY A 101 12.24 -5.15 2.44
CA GLY A 101 11.83 -6.37 3.12
C GLY A 101 12.36 -6.46 4.55
N GLY A 102 12.33 -7.68 5.10
CA GLY A 102 12.75 -7.96 6.47
C GLY A 102 11.58 -8.10 7.44
N ASN A 103 11.76 -7.66 8.68
CA ASN A 103 10.77 -7.85 9.73
C ASN A 103 9.65 -6.81 9.67
N ALA A 104 8.41 -7.29 9.60
CA ALA A 104 7.25 -6.44 9.77
C ALA A 104 7.02 -6.09 11.25
N LYS A 105 6.66 -4.84 11.52
CA LYS A 105 6.28 -4.32 12.84
C LYS A 105 4.77 -4.18 12.92
N GLN A 106 4.16 -4.78 13.94
CA GLN A 106 2.75 -4.58 14.28
C GLN A 106 2.58 -3.21 14.95
N LEU A 107 1.56 -2.46 14.54
CA LEU A 107 1.24 -1.15 15.13
C LEU A 107 -0.03 -1.20 15.97
N THR A 108 -1.07 -1.92 15.53
CA THR A 108 -2.33 -2.05 16.28
C THR A 108 -2.46 -3.42 16.94
N PHE A 109 -3.19 -3.47 18.06
CA PHE A 109 -3.33 -4.67 18.90
C PHE A 109 -4.76 -4.84 19.45
N HIS A 110 -5.76 -4.30 18.73
CA HIS A 110 -7.14 -4.32 19.21
C HIS A 110 -7.84 -5.61 18.80
N SER A 111 -8.89 -6.02 19.53
CA SER A 111 -9.70 -7.21 19.17
C SER A 111 -10.62 -7.00 17.97
N ALA A 112 -10.85 -5.74 17.59
CA ALA A 112 -11.62 -5.36 16.42
C ALA A 112 -10.69 -5.26 15.21
N ALA A 113 -11.21 -5.57 14.02
CA ALA A 113 -10.43 -5.47 12.80
C ALA A 113 -10.03 -4.01 12.50
N ASP A 114 -8.73 -3.81 12.34
CA ASP A 114 -8.10 -2.55 11.97
C ASP A 114 -7.59 -2.64 10.53
N PHE A 115 -8.00 -1.69 9.69
CA PHE A 115 -7.56 -1.63 8.30
C PHE A 115 -6.85 -0.31 8.01
N GLY A 116 -5.58 -0.42 7.61
CA GLY A 116 -4.78 0.70 7.12
C GLY A 116 -5.46 1.39 5.94
N SER A 117 -5.53 2.72 5.96
CA SER A 117 -6.22 3.54 4.96
C SER A 117 -5.29 4.52 4.24
N GLY A 118 -4.15 4.86 4.85
CA GLY A 118 -3.10 5.65 4.21
C GLY A 118 -2.10 6.20 5.21
N TRP A 119 -1.15 6.97 4.71
CA TRP A 119 -0.12 7.64 5.51
C TRP A 119 -0.43 9.12 5.69
N PHE A 120 0.02 9.69 6.80
CA PHE A 120 0.10 11.14 6.93
C PHE A 120 1.25 11.67 6.05
N PRO A 121 1.15 12.91 5.52
CA PRO A 121 2.16 13.45 4.61
C PRO A 121 3.59 13.48 5.17
N GLU A 122 3.73 13.64 6.48
CA GLU A 122 5.03 13.66 7.18
C GLU A 122 5.68 12.28 7.31
N GLY A 123 4.95 11.19 7.03
CA GLY A 123 5.46 9.81 7.10
C GLY A 123 5.62 9.23 8.51
N ASP A 124 5.36 10.01 9.56
CA ASP A 124 5.51 9.61 10.97
C ASP A 124 4.30 8.85 11.55
N SER A 125 3.20 8.81 10.78
CA SER A 125 1.91 8.33 11.24
C SER A 125 1.07 7.73 10.13
N ILE A 126 0.12 6.89 10.55
CA ILE A 126 -0.81 6.15 9.69
C ILE A 126 -2.25 6.46 10.05
N LEU A 127 -3.09 6.54 9.01
CA LEU A 127 -4.54 6.56 9.10
C LEU A 127 -5.08 5.14 8.98
N PHE A 128 -5.97 4.73 9.88
CA PHE A 128 -6.64 3.45 9.79
C PHE A 128 -8.10 3.53 10.24
N THR A 129 -8.90 2.56 9.80
CA THR A 129 -10.31 2.42 10.21
C THR A 129 -10.44 1.29 11.22
N SER A 130 -11.28 1.47 12.23
CA SER A 130 -11.50 0.50 13.30
C SER A 130 -12.96 0.46 13.74
N LEU A 131 -13.40 -0.68 14.25
CA LEU A 131 -14.69 -0.87 14.93
C LEU A 131 -14.56 -0.88 16.47
N ARG A 132 -13.41 -0.47 17.02
CA ARG A 132 -13.11 -0.59 18.45
C ARG A 132 -14.08 0.11 19.39
N ASP A 133 -14.79 1.14 18.91
CA ASP A 133 -15.78 1.89 19.70
C ASP A 133 -17.23 1.55 19.32
N GLY A 134 -17.45 0.40 18.67
CA GLY A 134 -18.77 -0.08 18.25
C GLY A 134 -19.25 0.44 16.88
N TRP A 135 -18.63 1.50 16.36
CA TRP A 135 -18.89 2.06 15.03
C TRP A 135 -17.59 2.15 14.23
N ARG A 136 -17.72 2.25 12.89
CA ARG A 136 -16.54 2.42 12.03
C ARG A 136 -16.04 3.85 12.16
N ASP A 137 -14.93 4.01 12.86
CA ASP A 137 -14.26 5.27 13.08
C ASP A 137 -12.87 5.29 12.44
N ILE A 138 -12.34 6.50 12.29
CA ILE A 138 -11.01 6.76 11.73
C ILE A 138 -10.08 7.13 12.88
N PHE A 139 -8.89 6.53 12.86
CA PHE A 139 -7.87 6.68 13.88
C PHE A 139 -6.52 7.01 13.25
N LYS A 140 -5.67 7.65 14.05
CA LYS A 140 -4.26 7.90 13.79
C LYS A 140 -3.41 7.03 14.71
N ILE A 141 -2.32 6.47 14.21
CA ILE A 141 -1.28 5.84 15.02
C ILE A 141 0.10 6.25 14.50
N SER A 142 1.09 6.42 15.40
CA SER A 142 2.49 6.66 15.02
C SER A 142 3.13 5.38 14.48
N ILE A 143 4.11 5.51 13.58
CA ILE A 143 4.91 4.36 13.10
C ILE A 143 5.78 3.77 14.21
N ASP A 144 6.05 4.55 15.26
CA ASP A 144 6.74 4.08 16.45
C ASP A 144 5.85 3.23 17.35
N GLY A 145 4.53 3.24 17.10
CA GLY A 145 3.51 2.53 17.85
C GLY A 145 2.85 3.43 18.90
N GLY A 146 2.37 2.83 19.98
CA GLY A 146 1.68 3.54 21.06
C GLY A 146 0.17 3.60 20.88
N MET A 147 -0.48 4.46 21.66
CA MET A 147 -1.95 4.51 21.74
C MET A 147 -2.54 5.24 20.52
N PRO A 148 -3.48 4.61 19.78
CA PRO A 148 -4.16 5.29 18.68
C PRO A 148 -5.03 6.46 19.14
N ILE A 149 -5.04 7.52 18.33
CA ILE A 149 -5.85 8.72 18.53
C ILE A 149 -7.04 8.65 17.60
N LYS A 150 -8.26 8.74 18.15
CA LYS A 150 -9.50 8.81 17.37
C LYS A 150 -9.62 10.17 16.67
N LEU A 151 -9.96 10.18 15.38
CA LEU A 151 -10.11 11.38 14.56
C LEU A 151 -11.56 11.70 14.19
N THR A 152 -12.43 10.70 14.18
CA THR A 152 -13.87 10.89 13.95
C THR A 152 -14.64 10.77 15.24
N GLY A 153 -15.77 11.45 15.36
CA GLY A 153 -16.71 11.23 16.45
C GLY A 153 -18.11 11.56 15.95
N TYR A 154 -19.05 10.67 16.23
CA TYR A 154 -20.43 11.10 16.38
C TYR A 154 -20.50 11.88 17.70
N PRO A 155 -20.95 13.14 17.74
CA PRO A 155 -21.44 13.69 18.99
C PRO A 155 -22.64 12.83 19.39
N TYR A 156 -22.44 11.89 20.31
CA TYR A 156 -23.56 11.35 21.06
C TYR A 156 -23.95 12.43 22.08
N GLU A 157 -24.52 13.52 21.59
CA GLU A 157 -25.37 14.35 22.44
C GLU A 157 -26.67 13.59 22.60
N GLN A 158 -26.90 13.13 23.82
CA GLN A 158 -28.10 12.41 24.22
C GLN A 158 -29.34 13.33 24.28
N ASP A 159 -29.30 14.56 23.75
CA ASP A 159 -30.46 15.45 23.76
C ASP A 159 -30.61 16.24 22.44
N THR A 160 -31.76 16.02 21.80
CA THR A 160 -32.42 16.83 20.78
C THR A 160 -31.82 16.92 19.36
N MET A 161 -32.66 16.52 18.40
CA MET A 161 -32.46 16.51 16.94
C MET A 161 -32.44 17.91 16.29
N GLU A 162 -31.81 18.93 16.90
CA GLU A 162 -31.79 20.30 16.34
C GLU A 162 -30.40 20.97 16.22
N GLY A 163 -29.31 20.34 16.67
CA GLY A 163 -28.01 21.04 16.84
C GLY A 163 -26.79 20.58 16.03
N LEU A 164 -26.85 19.53 15.20
CA LEU A 164 -25.61 18.94 14.65
C LEU A 164 -24.90 19.82 13.61
N PRO A 165 -23.60 20.14 13.77
CA PRO A 165 -22.77 20.50 12.62
C PRO A 165 -22.62 19.26 11.72
N GLN A 166 -23.29 19.28 10.56
CA GLN A 166 -23.47 18.12 9.68
C GLN A 166 -22.24 17.70 8.85
N THR A 167 -21.04 18.17 9.19
CA THR A 167 -19.83 17.92 8.39
C THR A 167 -18.57 17.85 9.25
N ALA A 168 -18.07 16.65 9.53
CA ALA A 168 -16.67 16.47 9.92
C ALA A 168 -15.81 16.55 8.64
N SER A 169 -15.02 17.61 8.49
CA SER A 169 -14.08 17.77 7.38
C SER A 169 -12.67 17.44 7.86
N ILE A 170 -12.06 16.39 7.32
CA ILE A 170 -10.63 16.15 7.48
C ILE A 170 -9.97 16.64 6.19
N SER A 171 -9.14 17.68 6.29
CA SER A 171 -8.34 18.19 5.17
C SER A 171 -6.91 17.67 5.30
N TYR A 172 -6.37 17.06 4.24
CA TYR A 172 -4.94 16.77 4.13
C TYR A 172 -4.42 17.27 2.78
N THR A 173 -3.17 17.72 2.74
CA THR A 173 -2.51 18.22 1.54
C THR A 173 -1.66 17.09 0.94
N ILE A 174 -1.97 16.65 -0.27
CA ILE A 174 -1.10 15.74 -1.02
C ILE A 174 -0.22 16.59 -1.93
N PRO A 175 1.13 16.48 -1.86
CA PRO A 175 1.99 17.01 -2.91
C PRO A 175 1.77 16.20 -4.20
N VAL A 176 1.26 16.85 -5.25
CA VAL A 176 1.05 16.19 -6.56
C VAL A 176 2.28 16.48 -7.43
N PRO A 177 3.01 15.45 -7.89
CA PRO A 177 4.07 15.65 -8.88
C PRO A 177 3.46 16.14 -10.20
N GLU A 178 3.99 17.23 -10.76
CA GLU A 178 3.59 17.71 -12.08
C GLU A 178 4.22 16.79 -13.15
N ILE A 179 3.44 15.89 -13.76
CA ILE A 179 3.91 15.15 -14.94
C ILE A 179 3.84 16.10 -16.14
N ARG A 180 4.96 16.73 -16.47
CA ARG A 180 5.08 17.47 -17.74
C ARG A 180 5.35 16.49 -18.87
N GLY A 181 4.42 16.44 -19.83
CA GLY A 181 4.67 15.82 -21.11
C GLY A 181 5.72 16.62 -21.90
N GLY A 182 6.82 15.95 -22.26
CA GLY A 182 7.68 16.28 -23.39
C GLY A 182 8.50 17.58 -23.32
N GLY A 183 9.82 17.42 -23.37
CA GLY A 183 10.75 18.48 -23.78
C GLY A 183 11.45 19.18 -22.61
N ALA A 184 12.77 19.26 -22.70
CA ALA A 184 13.68 19.76 -21.68
C ALA A 184 13.32 21.18 -21.20
N GLU A 185 12.96 21.35 -19.93
CA GLU A 185 13.06 22.65 -19.25
C GLU A 185 13.07 22.52 -17.71
N ILE A 186 14.19 22.97 -17.14
CA ILE A 186 14.48 23.57 -15.82
C ILE A 186 13.57 23.19 -14.61
N LEU A 187 14.20 22.57 -13.60
CA LEU A 187 13.72 22.36 -12.23
C LEU A 187 13.00 23.60 -11.67
N ARG A 188 11.67 23.52 -11.51
CA ARG A 188 10.91 24.38 -10.61
C ARG A 188 10.30 23.52 -9.49
N LEU A 189 10.24 24.10 -8.30
CA LEU A 189 9.64 23.50 -7.10
C LEU A 189 8.23 22.95 -7.43
N PRO A 190 7.84 21.78 -6.89
CA PRO A 190 6.52 21.21 -7.17
C PRO A 190 5.43 22.20 -6.79
N ALA A 191 4.47 22.42 -7.69
CA ALA A 191 3.29 23.21 -7.37
C ALA A 191 2.48 22.47 -6.29
N MET A 192 2.40 23.03 -5.08
CA MET A 192 1.53 22.52 -4.03
C MET A 192 0.07 22.75 -4.44
N ARG A 193 -0.61 21.69 -4.88
CA ARG A 193 -2.05 21.73 -5.11
C ARG A 193 -2.76 21.26 -3.85
N THR A 194 -3.42 22.18 -3.16
CA THR A 194 -4.29 21.85 -2.03
C THR A 194 -5.53 21.12 -2.56
N SER A 195 -5.59 19.81 -2.36
CA SER A 195 -6.78 19.02 -2.64
C SER A 195 -7.56 18.84 -1.34
N THR A 196 -8.57 19.68 -1.11
CA THR A 196 -9.48 19.53 0.02
C THR A 196 -10.46 18.39 -0.29
N PHE A 197 -10.21 17.20 0.24
CA PHE A 197 -11.19 16.12 0.21
C PHE A 197 -12.26 16.35 1.28
N ARG A 198 -13.40 16.90 0.87
CA ARG A 198 -14.60 16.95 1.71
C ARG A 198 -15.31 15.60 1.63
N ILE A 199 -15.25 14.82 2.71
CA ILE A 199 -16.09 13.63 2.85
C ILE A 199 -17.50 14.10 3.24
N ASP A 200 -18.37 14.24 2.25
CA ASP A 200 -19.80 14.43 2.49
C ASP A 200 -20.43 13.06 2.84
N GLN A 201 -20.71 12.84 4.12
CA GLN A 201 -21.30 11.60 4.62
C GLN A 201 -22.67 11.28 4.00
N ARG A 202 -23.36 12.25 3.39
CA ARG A 202 -24.64 12.02 2.66
C ARG A 202 -24.47 11.15 1.42
N LYS A 203 -23.29 11.16 0.79
CA LYS A 203 -23.02 10.34 -0.42
C LYS A 203 -22.64 8.90 -0.09
N ILE A 204 -22.17 8.62 1.12
CA ILE A 204 -21.82 7.26 1.56
C ILE A 204 -23.09 6.45 1.89
N LEU A 205 -24.14 7.11 2.35
CA LEU A 205 -25.41 6.45 2.72
C LEU A 205 -26.37 6.17 1.55
N ARG A 206 -26.07 6.57 0.31
CA ARG A 206 -26.90 6.24 -0.87
C ARG A 206 -26.46 5.02 -1.67
N ARG A 207 -25.43 4.28 -1.22
CA ARG A 207 -24.95 3.06 -1.91
C ARG A 207 -25.36 1.75 -1.23
N PHE A 208 -26.17 1.85 -0.17
CA PHE A 208 -26.75 0.71 0.55
C PHE A 208 -28.19 1.01 1.00
N GLY A 209 -28.98 1.57 0.09
CA GLY A 209 -30.44 1.61 0.16
C GLY A 209 -31.01 0.84 -1.03
#